data_AF-A0A9W4SNH9-F1
#
_entry.id   AF-A0A9W4SNH9-F1
#
_cell.length_a   1.000
_cell.length_b   1.000
_cell.length_c   1.000
_cell.angle_alpha   90.00
_cell.angle_beta   90.00
_cell.angle_gamma   90.00
#
_symmetry.space_group_name_H-M   'P 1'
#
loop_
_entity.id
_entity.type
_entity.pdbx_description
1 polymer ?
#
loop_
_entity_poly.entity_id
_entity_poly.type
_entity_poly.pdbx_seq_one_letter_code
_entity_poly.pdbx_strand_id
1 'polypeptide(L)'
;MRNEDVIDIYHAADYFQLNSLLEYIVRIIGFFLQPSTDSYFTPELLSRALVKLPLSEKNPLVQLLAECISSLPISAIEYNQLTFTALKFLLTYAREKGRSLATTEYEVFRYIIIHSAHQVSKKAVEILDNYLPIPNRVNDTRESNNVSIHNTEYHRFRPQLTIESYYI
;
A
#
# COMPACT_ATOMS: atom_id res chain seq x y z
N MET A 1 6.82 -16.36 17.08
CA MET A 1 5.67 -16.54 16.17
C MET A 1 5.98 -15.76 14.93
N ARG A 2 5.92 -16.36 13.73
CA ARG A 2 6.10 -15.56 12.51
C ARG A 2 4.84 -14.71 12.34
N ASN A 3 4.95 -13.47 11.86
CA ASN A 3 3.79 -12.62 11.58
C ASN A 3 2.74 -13.34 10.71
N GLU A 4 3.25 -14.19 9.82
CA GLU A 4 2.52 -15.11 8.97
C GLU A 4 1.54 -16.05 9.69
N ASP A 5 1.92 -16.53 10.88
CA ASP A 5 1.12 -17.51 11.63
C ASP A 5 -0.10 -16.83 12.29
N VAL A 6 -0.08 -15.50 12.44
CA VAL A 6 -1.15 -14.71 13.07
C VAL A 6 -2.49 -14.88 12.34
N ILE A 7 -2.48 -14.77 11.01
CA ILE A 7 -3.69 -14.91 10.19
C ILE A 7 -4.24 -16.33 10.29
N ASP A 8 -3.36 -17.32 10.40
CA ASP A 8 -3.75 -18.73 10.44
C ASP A 8 -4.36 -19.08 11.79
N ILE A 9 -3.78 -18.55 12.87
CA ILE A 9 -4.32 -18.65 14.23
C ILE A 9 -5.66 -17.92 14.32
N TYR A 10 -5.78 -16.71 13.76
CA TYR A 10 -7.03 -15.97 13.73
C TYR A 10 -8.12 -16.72 12.95
N HIS A 11 -7.79 -17.21 11.75
CA HIS A 11 -8.71 -17.99 10.93
C HIS A 11 -9.15 -19.28 11.63
N ALA A 12 -8.24 -19.99 12.31
CA ALA A 12 -8.58 -21.17 13.09
C ALA A 12 -9.49 -20.82 14.29
N ALA A 13 -9.19 -19.74 15.01
CA ALA A 13 -10.01 -19.28 16.12
C ALA A 13 -11.43 -18.89 15.66
N ASP A 14 -11.56 -18.27 14.48
CA ASP A 14 -12.84 -17.93 13.85
C ASP A 14 -13.62 -19.19 13.47
N TYR A 15 -12.95 -20.14 12.82
CA TYR A 15 -13.52 -21.44 12.46
C TYR A 15 -14.05 -22.21 13.68
N PHE A 16 -13.30 -22.22 14.79
CA PHE A 16 -13.70 -22.85 16.05
C PHE A 16 -14.60 -21.98 16.94
N GLN A 17 -14.98 -20.78 16.48
CA GLN A 17 -15.84 -19.83 17.20
C GLN A 17 -15.30 -19.45 18.59
N LEU A 18 -13.97 -19.34 18.72
CA LEU A 18 -13.29 -18.98 19.95
C LEU A 18 -13.26 -17.45 20.12
N ASN A 19 -14.41 -16.84 20.39
CA ASN A 19 -14.59 -15.38 20.41
C ASN A 19 -13.61 -14.66 21.35
N SER A 20 -13.39 -15.18 22.57
CA SER A 20 -12.43 -14.59 23.52
C SER A 20 -11.00 -14.62 22.99
N LEU A 21 -10.64 -15.66 22.21
CA LEU A 21 -9.33 -15.74 21.57
C LEU A 21 -9.23 -14.76 20.39
N LEU A 22 -10.28 -14.59 19.58
CA LEU A 22 -10.32 -13.58 18.52
C LEU A 22 -10.10 -12.17 19.08
N GLU A 23 -10.84 -11.81 20.13
CA GLU A 23 -10.69 -10.52 20.82
C GLU A 23 -9.28 -10.33 21.38
N TYR A 24 -8.73 -11.38 21.99
CA TYR A 24 -7.37 -11.37 22.52
C TYR A 24 -6.32 -11.15 21.42
N ILE A 25 -6.46 -11.83 20.28
CA ILE A 25 -5.57 -11.69 19.12
C ILE A 25 -5.62 -10.25 18.58
N VAL A 26 -6.82 -9.71 18.33
CA VAL A 26 -7.00 -8.33 17.83
C VAL A 26 -6.37 -7.33 18.79
N ARG A 27 -6.59 -7.50 20.10
CA ARG A 27 -6.00 -6.63 21.12
C ARG A 27 -4.48 -6.67 21.13
N ILE A 28 -3.89 -7.87 21.05
CA ILE A 28 -2.43 -8.02 21.01
C ILE A 28 -1.84 -7.40 19.76
N ILE A 29 -2.44 -7.66 18.59
CA ILE A 29 -1.98 -7.08 17.34
C ILE A 29 -2.10 -5.55 17.39
N GLY A 30 -3.21 -5.03 17.90
CA GLY A 30 -3.41 -3.59 18.06
C GLY A 30 -2.36 -2.95 18.96
N PHE A 31 -1.94 -3.63 20.03
CA PHE A 31 -0.85 -3.19 20.89
C PHE A 31 0.49 -3.12 20.13
N PHE A 32 0.82 -4.13 19.31
CA PHE A 32 2.06 -4.16 18.53
C PHE A 32 2.06 -3.24 17.30
N LEU A 33 0.87 -2.87 16.78
CA LEU A 33 0.70 -1.92 15.68
C LEU A 33 0.82 -0.45 16.11
N GLN A 34 0.78 -0.17 17.42
CA GLN A 34 1.02 1.18 17.91
C GLN A 34 2.42 1.65 17.47
N PRO A 35 2.59 2.95 17.16
CA PRO A 35 3.86 3.51 16.72
C PRO A 35 4.87 3.55 17.87
N SER A 36 5.36 2.37 18.24
CA SER A 36 6.66 2.16 18.84
C SER A 36 7.60 1.82 17.69
N THR A 37 8.82 2.32 17.76
CA THR A 37 9.80 2.53 16.68
C THR A 37 10.16 1.35 15.78
N ASP A 38 9.64 0.14 16.05
CA ASP A 38 9.90 -1.09 15.31
C ASP A 38 8.58 -1.82 15.01
N SER A 39 7.63 -1.18 14.31
CA SER A 39 6.39 -1.86 13.92
C SER A 39 6.71 -3.03 12.99
N TYR A 40 6.70 -4.24 13.55
CA TYR A 40 6.97 -5.51 12.86
C TYR A 40 5.88 -5.89 11.85
N PHE A 41 4.79 -5.13 11.77
CA PHE A 41 3.64 -5.50 10.97
C PHE A 41 3.73 -4.90 9.58
N THR A 42 3.77 -5.82 8.62
CA THR A 42 4.08 -5.50 7.25
C THR A 42 2.81 -5.48 6.39
N PRO A 43 2.75 -4.68 5.32
CA PRO A 43 1.59 -4.62 4.41
C PRO A 43 1.18 -5.98 3.81
N GLU A 44 2.11 -6.94 3.76
CA GLU A 44 1.91 -8.35 3.39
C GLU A 44 0.85 -9.03 4.26
N LEU A 45 0.73 -8.63 5.52
CA LEU A 45 -0.21 -9.27 6.42
C LEU A 45 -1.66 -8.98 6.02
N LEU A 46 -1.95 -7.75 5.56
CA LEU A 46 -3.25 -7.41 4.99
C LEU A 46 -3.52 -8.22 3.72
N SER A 47 -2.53 -8.35 2.84
CA SER A 47 -2.62 -9.20 1.65
C SER A 47 -2.98 -10.65 2.00
N ARG A 48 -2.32 -11.23 3.01
CA ARG A 48 -2.61 -12.60 3.46
C ARG A 48 -3.97 -12.70 4.14
N ALA A 49 -4.34 -11.72 4.96
CA ALA A 49 -5.63 -11.67 5.64
C ALA A 49 -6.77 -11.72 4.62
N LEU A 50 -6.70 -10.95 3.54
CA LEU A 50 -7.73 -10.91 2.50
C LEU A 50 -7.79 -12.17 1.62
N VAL A 51 -6.76 -13.03 1.66
CA VAL A 51 -6.78 -14.35 1.01
C VAL A 51 -7.48 -15.40 1.88
N LYS A 52 -7.26 -15.36 3.20
CA LYS A 52 -7.71 -16.40 4.12
C LYS A 52 -9.00 -16.08 4.86
N LEU A 53 -9.25 -14.80 5.13
CA LEU A 53 -10.41 -14.34 5.89
C LEU A 53 -11.52 -13.92 4.92
N PRO A 54 -12.80 -14.13 5.29
CA PRO A 54 -13.90 -13.63 4.50
C PRO A 54 -13.77 -12.11 4.32
N LEU A 55 -14.00 -11.64 3.09
CA LEU A 55 -14.01 -10.23 2.67
C LEU A 55 -15.22 -9.46 3.24
N SER A 56 -15.61 -9.75 4.48
CA SER A 56 -16.60 -8.96 5.18
C SER A 56 -15.90 -7.70 5.70
N GLU A 57 -16.41 -6.55 5.29
CA GLU A 57 -16.01 -5.21 5.77
C GLU A 57 -16.03 -5.08 7.31
N LYS A 58 -16.56 -6.07 8.04
CA LYS A 58 -16.69 -6.12 9.50
C LYS A 58 -15.65 -6.97 10.23
N ASN A 59 -14.68 -7.59 9.54
CA ASN A 59 -13.65 -8.37 10.24
C ASN A 59 -12.74 -7.42 11.07
N PRO A 60 -12.71 -7.52 12.40
CA PRO A 60 -11.98 -6.58 13.25
C PRO A 60 -10.47 -6.55 12.98
N LEU A 61 -9.88 -7.70 12.67
CA LEU A 61 -8.45 -7.79 12.36
C LEU A 61 -8.14 -7.09 11.02
N VAL A 62 -8.94 -7.33 9.99
CA VAL A 62 -8.77 -6.68 8.68
C VAL A 62 -8.92 -5.17 8.80
N GLN A 63 -9.91 -4.68 9.56
CA GLN A 63 -10.10 -3.24 9.80
C GLN A 63 -8.90 -2.62 10.51
N LEU A 64 -8.38 -3.27 11.56
CA LEU A 64 -7.22 -2.82 12.30
C LEU A 64 -5.97 -2.72 11.42
N LEU A 65 -5.73 -3.72 10.58
CA LEU A 65 -4.61 -3.71 9.62
C LEU A 65 -4.76 -2.59 8.58
N ALA A 66 -5.96 -2.41 8.04
CA ALA A 66 -6.23 -1.36 7.08
C ALA A 66 -6.08 0.04 7.68
N GLU A 67 -6.48 0.24 8.94
CA GLU A 67 -6.28 1.49 9.66
C GLU A 67 -4.78 1.81 9.81
N CYS A 68 -3.99 0.83 10.25
CA CYS A 68 -2.54 1.00 10.38
C CYS A 68 -1.89 1.31 9.02
N ILE A 69 -2.18 0.53 7.98
CA ILE A 69 -1.56 0.71 6.66
C ILE A 69 -1.99 2.01 6.00
N SER A 70 -3.24 2.46 6.19
CA SER A 70 -3.73 3.75 5.67
C SER A 70 -3.00 4.95 6.26
N SER A 71 -2.42 4.79 7.47
CA SER A 71 -1.62 5.83 8.13
C SER A 71 -0.17 5.89 7.62
N LEU A 72 0.28 4.88 6.88
CA LEU A 72 1.59 4.85 6.25
C LEU A 72 1.54 5.53 4.87
N PRO A 73 2.60 6.24 4.46
CA PRO A 73 2.71 6.69 3.10
C PRO A 73 2.71 5.49 2.15
N ILE A 74 1.78 5.43 1.18
CA ILE A 74 1.73 4.32 0.21
C ILE A 74 3.02 4.23 -0.61
N SER A 75 3.72 5.35 -0.76
CA SER A 75 5.04 5.46 -1.39
C SER A 75 6.18 4.80 -0.58
N ALA A 76 5.97 4.53 0.71
CA ALA A 76 6.92 3.82 1.57
C ALA A 76 6.74 2.29 1.58
N ILE A 77 5.65 1.78 0.97
CA ILE A 77 5.35 0.35 0.91
C ILE A 77 6.02 -0.25 -0.33
N GLU A 78 6.74 -1.36 -0.19
CA GLU A 78 7.32 -2.02 -1.36
C GLU A 78 6.23 -2.66 -2.24
N TYR A 79 6.44 -2.66 -3.56
CA TYR A 79 5.43 -3.10 -4.54
C TYR A 79 5.06 -4.58 -4.46
N ASN A 80 5.88 -5.40 -3.81
CA ASN A 80 5.65 -6.83 -3.57
C ASN A 80 4.85 -7.11 -2.29
N GLN A 81 4.61 -6.11 -1.44
CA GLN A 81 4.01 -6.30 -0.11
C GLN A 81 2.49 -6.27 -0.16
N LEU A 82 1.92 -5.38 -0.98
CA LEU A 82 0.49 -5.29 -1.20
C LEU A 82 0.10 -6.00 -2.49
N THR A 83 -0.79 -6.98 -2.39
CA THR A 83 -1.48 -7.54 -3.56
C THR A 83 -2.48 -6.52 -4.12
N PHE A 84 -2.88 -6.68 -5.37
CA PHE A 84 -3.90 -5.82 -5.99
C PHE A 84 -5.24 -5.84 -5.21
N THR A 85 -5.62 -7.01 -4.68
CA THR A 85 -6.80 -7.16 -3.82
C THR A 85 -6.68 -6.32 -2.55
N ALA A 86 -5.51 -6.34 -1.90
CA ALA A 86 -5.24 -5.53 -0.72
C ALA A 86 -5.22 -4.04 -1.01
N LEU A 87 -4.62 -3.64 -2.13
CA LEU A 87 -4.62 -2.26 -2.59
C LEU A 87 -6.04 -1.74 -2.85
N LYS A 88 -6.86 -2.51 -3.57
CA LYS A 88 -8.27 -2.18 -3.84
C LYS A 88 -9.08 -2.09 -2.55
N PHE A 89 -8.84 -3.00 -1.60
CA PHE A 89 -9.48 -2.97 -0.29
C PHE A 89 -9.09 -1.71 0.48
N LEU A 90 -7.81 -1.35 0.53
CA LEU A 90 -7.30 -0.17 1.23
C LEU A 90 -7.91 1.14 0.68
N LEU A 91 -8.00 1.27 -0.65
CA LEU A 91 -8.59 2.44 -1.30
C LEU A 91 -10.11 2.55 -1.01
N THR A 92 -10.81 1.41 -1.02
CA THR A 92 -12.22 1.35 -0.64
C THR A 92 -12.41 1.73 0.82
N TYR A 93 -11.58 1.19 1.71
CA TYR A 93 -11.59 1.46 3.16
C TYR A 93 -11.38 2.95 3.46
N ALA A 94 -10.37 3.59 2.84
CA ALA A 94 -10.08 5.01 3.01
C ALA A 94 -11.29 5.88 2.62
N ARG A 95 -11.89 5.59 1.45
CA ARG A 95 -13.09 6.26 0.96
C ARG A 95 -14.27 6.11 1.92
N GLU A 96 -14.55 4.89 2.38
CA GLU A 96 -15.69 4.60 3.27
C GLU A 96 -15.55 5.23 4.66
N LYS A 97 -14.32 5.33 5.16
CA LYS A 97 -14.03 6.00 6.43
C LYS A 97 -13.94 7.52 6.30
N GLY A 98 -14.07 8.08 5.10
CA GLY A 98 -13.87 9.50 4.83
C GLY A 98 -12.46 9.97 5.19
N ARG A 99 -11.47 9.08 5.11
CA ARG A 99 -10.07 9.37 5.44
C ARG A 99 -9.26 9.45 4.15
N SER A 100 -8.37 10.43 4.06
CA SER A 100 -7.30 10.41 3.06
C SER A 100 -6.21 9.43 3.48
N LEU A 101 -5.56 8.80 2.50
CA LEU A 101 -4.30 8.12 2.75
C LEU A 101 -3.25 9.15 3.16
N ALA A 102 -2.19 8.72 3.85
CA ALA A 102 -1.06 9.58 4.23
C ALA A 102 -0.17 10.00 3.04
N THR A 103 -0.74 10.13 1.84
CA THR A 103 -0.09 10.51 0.58
C THR A 103 -1.03 11.29 -0.32
N THR A 104 -0.45 12.00 -1.29
CA THR A 104 -1.19 12.71 -2.34
C THR A 104 -1.91 11.75 -3.30
N GLU A 105 -2.94 12.24 -4.00
CA GLU A 105 -3.62 11.45 -5.06
C GLU A 105 -2.65 11.03 -6.18
N TYR A 106 -1.66 11.89 -6.49
CA TYR A 106 -0.62 11.58 -7.46
C TYR A 106 0.25 10.39 -7.01
N GLU A 107 0.65 10.33 -5.75
CA GLU A 107 1.42 9.19 -5.21
C GLU A 107 0.63 7.89 -5.27
N VAL A 108 -0.69 7.94 -4.99
CA VAL A 108 -1.58 6.80 -5.13
C VAL A 108 -1.66 6.34 -6.59
N PHE A 109 -1.90 7.28 -7.52
CA PHE A 109 -1.93 7.01 -8.96
C PHE A 109 -0.63 6.38 -9.46
N ARG A 110 0.51 6.98 -9.10
CA ARG A 110 1.84 6.48 -9.42
C ARG A 110 2.04 5.07 -8.86
N TYR A 111 1.70 4.84 -7.59
CA TYR A 111 1.85 3.54 -6.96
C TYR A 111 1.09 2.45 -7.73
N ILE A 112 -0.17 2.71 -8.10
CA ILE A 112 -1.02 1.77 -8.86
C ILE A 112 -0.39 1.45 -10.22
N ILE A 113 0.11 2.46 -10.94
CA ILE A 113 0.71 2.24 -12.26
C ILE A 113 1.99 1.42 -12.17
N ILE A 114 2.90 1.77 -11.26
CA ILE A 114 4.16 1.03 -11.09
C ILE A 114 3.90 -0.39 -10.60
N HIS A 115 2.98 -0.56 -9.64
CA HIS A 115 2.54 -1.87 -9.16
C HIS A 115 1.99 -2.74 -10.31
N SER A 116 1.20 -2.15 -11.21
CA SER A 116 0.69 -2.85 -12.40
C SER A 116 1.80 -3.19 -13.39
N ALA A 117 2.78 -2.30 -13.57
CA ALA A 117 3.92 -2.51 -14.45
C ALA A 117 4.80 -3.71 -14.02
N HIS A 118 4.92 -3.94 -12.71
CA HIS A 118 5.62 -5.11 -12.17
C HIS A 118 4.99 -6.44 -12.61
N GLN A 119 3.70 -6.46 -12.95
CA GLN A 119 3.01 -7.65 -13.49
C GLN A 119 3.23 -7.85 -14.99
N VAL A 120 3.76 -6.83 -15.70
CA VAL A 120 3.94 -6.85 -17.15
C VAL A 120 5.39 -7.21 -17.50
N SER A 121 6.35 -6.37 -17.12
CA SER A 121 7.78 -6.62 -17.35
C SER A 121 8.66 -5.61 -16.63
N LYS A 122 9.93 -5.96 -16.39
CA LYS A 122 10.94 -5.02 -15.89
C LYS A 122 11.07 -3.76 -16.76
N LYS A 123 11.00 -3.93 -18.09
CA LYS A 123 11.08 -2.80 -19.04
C LYS A 123 9.88 -1.86 -18.91
N ALA A 124 8.68 -2.39 -18.63
CA ALA A 124 7.50 -1.55 -18.38
C ALA A 124 7.67 -0.70 -17.11
N VAL A 125 8.24 -1.29 -16.05
CA VAL A 125 8.58 -0.55 -14.82
C VAL A 125 9.58 0.57 -15.11
N GLU A 126 10.68 0.28 -15.81
CA GLU A 126 11.70 1.27 -16.17
C GLU A 126 11.12 2.45 -16.97
N ILE A 127 10.26 2.16 -17.95
CA ILE A 127 9.59 3.19 -18.75
C ILE A 127 8.68 4.04 -17.85
N LEU A 128 7.77 3.40 -17.09
CA LEU A 128 6.76 4.13 -16.32
C LEU A 128 7.36 4.89 -15.13
N ASP A 129 8.42 4.39 -14.52
CA ASP A 129 9.17 5.08 -13.45
C ASP A 129 9.82 6.37 -13.99
N ASN A 130 10.32 6.33 -15.23
CA ASN A 130 10.86 7.51 -15.91
C ASN A 130 9.79 8.53 -16.27
N TYR A 131 8.58 8.09 -16.64
CA TYR A 131 7.44 8.97 -16.99
C TYR A 131 6.67 9.50 -15.76
N LEU A 132 6.75 8.82 -14.62
CA LEU A 132 6.05 9.18 -13.39
C LEU A 132 7.07 9.44 -12.28
N PRO A 133 7.64 10.66 -12.20
CA PRO A 133 8.66 10.98 -11.20
C PRO A 133 8.11 10.92 -9.77
N ILE A 134 8.99 10.65 -8.81
CA ILE A 134 8.66 10.79 -7.38
C ILE A 134 8.61 12.30 -7.07
N PRO A 135 7.58 12.82 -6.37
CA PRO A 135 7.44 14.25 -6.08
C PRO A 135 8.69 14.91 -5.45
N ASN A 136 9.42 14.16 -4.61
CA ASN A 136 10.64 14.64 -3.96
C ASN A 136 11.93 14.46 -4.78
N ARG A 137 11.85 13.96 -6.03
CA ARG A 137 13.00 13.70 -6.93
C ARG A 137 12.87 14.34 -8.31
N VAL A 138 12.03 15.37 -8.45
CA VAL A 138 11.78 16.04 -9.75
C VAL A 138 13.07 16.60 -10.37
N ASN A 139 14.02 17.00 -9.51
CA ASN A 139 15.32 17.56 -9.89
C ASN A 139 16.41 16.50 -10.20
N ASP A 140 16.17 15.23 -9.87
CA ASP A 140 17.08 14.13 -10.23
C ASP A 140 16.84 13.80 -11.70
N THR A 141 17.47 14.58 -12.57
CA THR A 141 17.63 14.24 -13.99
C THR A 141 18.58 13.05 -14.06
N ARG A 142 18.06 11.84 -13.85
CA ARG A 142 18.76 10.64 -14.28
C ARG A 142 18.70 10.65 -15.79
N GLU A 143 19.82 11.03 -16.42
CA GLU A 143 20.17 10.58 -17.75
C GLU A 143 20.25 9.04 -17.71
N SER A 144 19.10 8.37 -17.73
CA SER A 144 19.04 6.93 -17.87
C SER A 144 19.36 6.66 -19.34
N ASN A 145 20.64 6.37 -19.61
CA ASN A 145 21.24 6.26 -20.94
C ASN A 145 20.68 5.15 -21.85
N ASN A 146 19.49 4.60 -21.58
CA ASN A 146 18.92 3.47 -22.33
C ASN A 146 17.50 3.73 -22.87
N VAL A 147 16.82 4.80 -22.45
CA VAL A 147 15.52 5.19 -23.02
C VAL A 147 15.57 6.69 -23.30
N SER A 148 16.00 7.05 -24.52
CA SER A 148 15.90 8.43 -24.98
C SER A 148 14.43 8.77 -25.16
N ILE A 149 13.80 9.32 -24.12
CA ILE A 149 12.47 9.91 -24.21
C ILE A 149 12.66 11.24 -24.95
N HIS A 150 12.72 11.20 -26.28
CA HIS A 150 12.79 12.40 -27.13
C HIS A 150 11.48 13.20 -27.16
N ASN A 151 10.58 12.99 -26.19
CA ASN A 151 9.27 13.63 -26.18
C ASN A 151 9.36 15.00 -25.48
N THR A 152 9.47 16.06 -26.28
CA THR A 152 9.56 17.45 -25.84
C THR A 152 8.35 17.89 -25.01
N GLU A 153 7.17 17.30 -25.22
CA GLU A 153 5.99 17.59 -24.41
C GLU A 153 6.07 16.99 -23.01
N TYR A 154 6.64 15.79 -22.87
CA TYR A 154 6.80 15.14 -21.57
C TYR A 154 7.61 16.03 -20.61
N HIS A 155 8.75 16.55 -21.07
CA HIS A 155 9.60 17.43 -20.27
C HIS A 155 8.91 18.75 -19.88
N ARG A 156 7.93 19.21 -20.67
CA ARG A 156 7.14 20.40 -20.40
C ARG A 156 6.09 20.18 -19.31
N PHE A 157 5.39 19.04 -19.33
CA PHE A 157 4.28 18.76 -18.39
C PHE A 157 4.74 18.06 -17.11
N ARG A 158 5.91 17.40 -17.12
CA ARG A 158 6.46 16.67 -15.96
C ARG A 158 6.45 17.47 -14.64
N PRO A 159 6.82 18.76 -14.59
CA PRO A 159 6.78 19.53 -13.34
C PRO A 159 5.36 19.74 -12.80
N GLN A 160 4.36 19.85 -13.68
CA GLN A 160 2.97 20.12 -13.32
C GLN A 160 2.35 18.94 -12.54
N LEU A 161 2.74 17.71 -12.89
CA LEU A 161 2.31 16.48 -12.21
C LEU A 161 2.68 16.43 -10.72
N THR A 162 3.73 17.15 -10.32
CA THR A 162 4.30 17.12 -8.97
C THR A 162 4.08 18.40 -8.16
N ILE A 163 3.73 19.51 -8.81
CA ILE A 163 3.54 20.82 -8.15
C ILE A 163 2.07 21.02 -7.74
N GLU A 164 1.11 20.54 -8.53
CA GLU A 164 -0.33 20.71 -8.21
C GLU A 164 -0.80 19.82 -7.03
N SER A 165 -0.04 18.79 -6.67
CA SER A 165 -0.37 17.89 -5.56
C SER A 165 -0.07 18.46 -4.16
N TYR A 166 0.55 19.64 -4.05
CA TYR A 166 0.90 20.30 -2.78
C TYR A 166 -0.06 21.44 -2.37
N TYR A 167 -1.05 21.76 -3.20
CA TYR A 167 -1.94 22.92 -3.00
C TYR A 167 -3.43 22.55 -2.77
N ILE A 168 -3.74 21.30 -2.44
CA ILE A 168 -5.10 20.87 -2.07
C ILE A 168 -5.11 20.37 -0.63
#